data_AF-A0A3B8YGG5-F1
#
_entry.id   AF-A0A3B8YGG5-F1
#
_cell.length_a   1.000
_cell.length_b   1.000
_cell.length_c   1.000
_cell.angle_alpha   90.00
_cell.angle_beta   90.00
_cell.angle_gamma   90.00
#
_symmetry.space_group_name_H-M   'P 1'
#
loop_
_entity.id
_entity.type
_entity.pdbx_description
1 polymer ?
#
loop_
_entity_poly.entity_id
_entity_poly.type
_entity_poly.pdbx_seq_one_letter_code
_entity_poly.pdbx_strand_id
1 'polypeptide(L)' 'LWKYKGMRGIYQSRKHLSWYCKGFSGAAELRDRLSRIETIEQGNQLLDEAREFWSK' A
#
# COMPACT_ATOMS: atom_id res chain seq x y z
N LEU A 1 2.15 16.38 -3.92
CA LEU A 1 1.48 16.06 -2.63
C LEU A 1 2.44 15.50 -1.57
N TRP A 2 3.28 14.49 -1.85
CA TRP A 2 4.25 13.97 -0.86
C TRP A 2 5.32 14.98 -0.42
N LYS A 3 5.84 15.78 -1.37
CA LYS A 3 6.74 16.92 -1.10
C LYS A 3 6.24 17.91 -0.05
N TYR A 4 4.93 17.95 0.23
CA TYR A 4 4.29 18.94 1.10
C TYR A 4 3.93 18.41 2.50
N LYS A 5 3.94 17.08 2.72
CA LYS A 5 3.55 16.46 4.00
C LYS A 5 4.61 15.54 4.62
N GLY A 6 5.65 15.15 3.87
CA GLY A 6 6.68 14.23 4.36
C GLY A 6 6.07 12.92 4.90
N MET A 7 6.52 12.47 6.07
CA MET A 7 6.04 11.24 6.72
C MET A 7 4.54 11.24 7.06
N ARG A 8 3.93 12.39 7.33
CA ARG A 8 2.47 12.47 7.52
C ARG A 8 1.70 12.09 6.26
N GLY A 9 2.27 12.36 5.09
CA GLY A 9 1.70 11.93 3.81
C GLY A 9 1.66 10.41 3.71
N ILE A 10 2.74 9.74 4.11
CA ILE A 10 2.84 8.27 4.13
C ILE A 10 1.79 7.68 5.08
N TYR A 11 1.67 8.21 6.31
CA TYR A 11 0.68 7.70 7.27
C TYR A 11 -0.76 7.84 6.80
N GLN A 12 -1.09 8.94 6.11
CA GLN A 12 -2.40 9.09 5.49
C GLN A 12 -2.60 8.06 4.37
N SER A 13 -1.60 7.88 3.50
CA SER A 13 -1.66 6.92 2.40
C SER A 13 -1.89 5.48 2.88
N ARG A 14 -1.26 5.04 3.98
CA ARG A 14 -1.44 3.69 4.55
C ARG A 14 -2.91 3.29 4.69
N LYS A 15 -3.72 4.19 5.26
CA LYS A 15 -5.17 3.97 5.46
C LYS A 15 -5.91 3.79 4.13
N HIS A 16 -5.63 4.65 3.15
CA HIS A 16 -6.27 4.58 1.84
C HIS A 16 -5.86 3.31 1.08
N LEU A 17 -4.57 2.96 1.12
CA LEU A 17 -4.05 1.75 0.51
C LEU A 17 -4.70 0.50 1.08
N SER A 18 -4.82 0.38 2.41
CA SER A 18 -5.51 -0.75 3.04
C SER A 18 -6.99 -0.84 2.65
N TRP A 19 -7.65 0.30 2.39
CA TRP A 19 -9.04 0.34 1.92
C TRP A 19 -9.18 -0.10 0.48
N TYR A 20 -8.32 0.40 -0.42
CA TYR A 20 -8.36 0.01 -1.83
C TYR A 20 -8.04 -1.47 -2.04
N CYS A 21 -7.15 -2.02 -1.22
CA CYS A 21 -6.81 -3.44 -1.27
C CYS A 21 -7.84 -4.33 -0.52
N LYS A 22 -8.99 -3.82 -0.07
CA LYS A 22 -10.03 -4.64 0.56
C LYS A 22 -10.75 -5.50 -0.50
N GLY A 23 -10.88 -6.80 -0.24
CA GLY A 23 -11.69 -7.71 -1.06
C GLY A 23 -10.91 -8.55 -2.07
N PHE A 24 -9.59 -8.35 -2.17
CA PHE A 24 -8.75 -9.23 -2.97
C PHE A 24 -8.38 -10.54 -2.23
N SER A 25 -8.13 -11.61 -2.97
CA SER A 25 -7.58 -12.86 -2.42
C SER A 25 -6.19 -12.60 -1.84
N GLY A 26 -5.98 -12.98 -0.57
CA GLY A 26 -4.74 -12.67 0.16
C GLY A 26 -4.65 -11.22 0.67
N ALA A 27 -5.74 -10.43 0.58
CA ALA A 27 -5.73 -9.02 0.98
C ALA A 27 -5.30 -8.76 2.42
N ALA A 28 -5.51 -9.71 3.35
CA ALA A 28 -5.13 -9.53 4.75
C ALA A 28 -3.62 -9.29 4.91
N GLU A 29 -2.80 -10.09 4.24
CA GLU A 29 -1.33 -9.98 4.29
C GLU A 29 -0.85 -8.70 3.58
N LEU A 30 -1.38 -8.44 2.39
CA LEU A 30 -1.08 -7.21 1.64
C LEU A 30 -1.42 -5.95 2.47
N ARG A 31 -2.58 -5.95 3.14
CA ARG A 31 -3.02 -4.83 3.98
C ARG A 31 -2.13 -4.64 5.21
N ASP A 32 -1.64 -5.71 5.84
CA ASP A 32 -0.68 -5.61 6.95
C ASP A 32 0.63 -4.98 6.47
N ARG A 33 1.19 -5.46 5.36
CA ARG A 33 2.41 -4.90 4.74
C ARG A 33 2.24 -3.43 4.38
N LEU A 34 1.12 -3.06 3.74
CA LEU A 34 0.80 -1.67 3.38
C LEU A 34 0.64 -0.74 4.59
N SER A 35 0.24 -1.26 5.76
CA SER A 35 0.07 -0.46 6.98
C SER A 35 1.40 -0.05 7.63
N ARG A 36 2.53 -0.60 7.16
CA ARG A 36 3.86 -0.42 7.75
C ARG A 36 4.83 0.34 6.83
N ILE A 37 4.46 0.65 5.59
CA ILE A 37 5.34 1.32 4.61
C ILE A 37 5.83 2.68 5.13
N GLU A 38 7.10 2.98 4.93
CA GLU A 38 7.73 4.24 5.33
C GLU A 38 8.05 5.13 4.13
N THR A 39 8.07 4.56 2.92
CA THR A 39 8.34 5.28 1.68
C THR A 39 7.24 5.02 0.64
N ILE A 40 7.20 5.87 -0.38
CA ILE A 40 6.30 5.68 -1.53
C ILE A 40 6.73 4.44 -2.31
N GLU A 41 8.04 4.28 -2.48
CA GLU A 41 8.64 3.19 -3.24
C GLU A 41 8.25 1.83 -2.66
N GLN A 42 8.28 1.68 -1.33
CA GLN A 42 7.78 0.47 -0.67
C GLN A 42 6.30 0.22 -0.96
N GLY A 43 5.46 1.25 -0.89
CA GLY A 43 4.04 1.15 -1.22
C GLY A 43 3.80 0.70 -2.65
N ASN A 44 4.51 1.30 -3.62
CA ASN A 44 4.40 0.96 -5.03
C ASN A 44 4.84 -0.50 -5.29
N GLN A 45 5.97 -0.91 -4.72
CA GLN A 45 6.46 -2.28 -4.89
C GLN A 45 5.46 -3.33 -4.40
N LEU A 46 4.83 -3.09 -3.24
CA LEU A 46 3.79 -3.98 -2.71
C LEU A 46 2.56 -4.07 -3.63
N LEU A 47 2.18 -2.95 -4.26
CA LEU A 47 1.06 -2.93 -5.20
C LEU A 47 1.40 -3.67 -6.49
N ASP A 48 2.62 -3.51 -7.01
CA ASP A 48 3.06 -4.22 -8.22
C ASP A 48 3.14 -5.73 -7.98
N GLU A 49 3.70 -6.17 -6.85
CA GLU A 49 3.68 -7.58 -6.43
C GLU A 49 2.25 -8.14 -6.36
N ALA A 50 1.32 -7.40 -5.76
CA ALA A 50 -0.08 -7.81 -5.65
C ALA A 50 -0.76 -7.92 -7.02
N ARG A 51 -0.48 -6.97 -7.93
CA ARG A 51 -1.00 -6.98 -9.30
C ARG A 51 -0.49 -8.18 -10.08
N GLU A 52 0.79 -8.51 -9.98
CA GLU A 52 1.37 -9.69 -10.63
C GLU A 52 0.79 -10.98 -10.06
N PHE A 53 0.59 -11.04 -8.74
CA PHE A 53 -0.01 -12.20 -8.09
C PHE A 53 -1.45 -12.47 -8.57
N TRP A 54 -2.27 -11.43 -8.77
CA TRP A 54 -3.64 -11.58 -9.25
C TRP A 54 -3.79 -11.65 -10.78
N SER A 55 -2.76 -11.27 -11.53
CA SER A 55 -2.75 -11.42 -12.98
C SER A 55 -2.45 -12.86 -13.43
N LYS A 56 -2.11 -13.76 -12.49
CA LYS A 56 -1.89 -15.19 -12.71
C LYS A 56 -3.14 -15.98 -12.35
#